data_AF-A0A8S9ZVX8-F1
#
_entry.id   AF-A0A8S9ZVX8-F1
#
_cell.length_a   1.000
_cell.length_b   1.000
_cell.length_c   1.000
_cell.angle_alpha   90.00
_cell.angle_beta   90.00
_cell.angle_gamma   90.00
#
_symmetry.space_group_name_H-M   'P 1'
#
loop_
_entity.id
_entity.type
_entity.pdbx_description
1 polymer ?
#
loop_
_entity_poly.entity_id
_entity_poly.type
_entity_poly.pdbx_seq_one_letter_code
_entity_poly.pdbx_strand_id
1 'polypeptide(L)'
;MDKKESSWWSTQLNNKKKLKKQQSLGKWPLLVKLAKRFLSAPCGLVESERLFSKAGLICTDLRNRLSEENMRKLLFLSSNLPIVDFEY
;
A
#
# COMPACT_ATOMS: atom_id res chain seq x y z
N MET A 1 -22.37 13.65 -19.59
CA MET A 1 -21.85 13.95 -18.24
C MET A 1 -20.64 14.83 -18.43
N ASP A 2 -20.78 16.10 -18.08
CA ASP A 2 -19.79 17.13 -18.38
C ASP A 2 -18.51 16.93 -17.57
N LYS A 3 -17.36 16.94 -18.25
CA LYS A 3 -16.03 16.81 -17.63
C LYS A 3 -15.80 17.80 -16.47
N LYS A 4 -16.52 18.93 -16.48
CA LYS A 4 -16.51 19.93 -15.39
C LYS A 4 -17.13 19.40 -14.09
N GLU A 5 -18.20 18.63 -14.16
CA GLU A 5 -18.85 18.08 -12.96
C GLU A 5 -18.00 16.98 -12.32
N SER A 6 -17.39 16.11 -13.12
CA SER A 6 -16.46 15.07 -12.63
C SER A 6 -15.22 15.65 -11.95
N SER A 7 -14.69 16.77 -12.47
CA SER A 7 -13.59 17.54 -11.85
C SER A 7 -14.02 18.23 -10.55
N TRP A 8 -15.25 18.72 -10.49
CA TRP A 8 -15.80 19.36 -9.30
C TRP A 8 -16.03 18.37 -8.16
N TRP A 9 -16.63 17.20 -8.42
CA TRP A 9 -16.84 16.14 -7.42
C TRP A 9 -15.53 15.61 -6.83
N SER A 10 -14.49 15.43 -7.66
CA SER A 10 -13.18 14.97 -7.23
C SER A 10 -12.41 16.03 -6.41
N THR A 11 -12.54 17.30 -6.78
CA THR A 11 -11.96 18.43 -6.04
C THR A 11 -12.61 18.59 -4.65
N GLN A 12 -13.93 18.46 -4.54
CA GLN A 12 -14.67 18.53 -3.27
C GLN A 12 -14.28 17.38 -2.32
N LEU A 13 -14.15 16.15 -2.84
CA LEU A 13 -13.70 14.99 -2.06
C LEU A 13 -12.27 15.15 -1.56
N ASN A 14 -11.36 15.65 -2.40
CA ASN A 14 -9.98 15.93 -1.98
C ASN A 14 -9.92 17.04 -0.93
N ASN A 15 -10.73 18.08 -1.06
CA ASN A 15 -10.76 19.20 -0.10
C ASN A 15 -11.35 18.76 1.26
N LYS A 16 -12.40 17.93 1.27
CA LYS A 16 -12.95 17.35 2.51
C LYS A 16 -11.96 16.43 3.23
N LYS A 17 -11.21 15.60 2.50
CA LYS A 17 -10.14 14.76 3.08
C LYS A 17 -9.00 15.62 3.67
N LYS A 18 -8.63 16.71 2.98
CA LYS A 18 -7.59 17.66 3.43
C LYS A 18 -8.00 18.41 4.71
N LEU A 19 -9.25 18.88 4.78
CA LEU A 19 -9.80 19.59 5.95
C LEU A 19 -9.85 18.71 7.20
N LYS A 20 -10.28 17.44 7.09
CA LYS A 20 -10.25 16.50 8.22
C LYS A 20 -8.82 16.18 8.69
N LYS A 21 -7.85 16.11 7.76
CA LYS A 21 -6.44 15.85 8.07
C LYS A 21 -5.79 17.04 8.80
N GLN A 22 -6.18 18.27 8.48
CA GLN A 22 -5.64 19.49 9.09
C GLN A 22 -6.22 19.80 10.46
N GLN A 23 -7.52 19.55 10.69
CA GLN A 23 -8.17 19.86 11.97
C GLN A 23 -7.61 19.06 13.17
N SER A 24 -7.11 17.84 12.95
CA SER A 24 -6.51 17.02 14.02
C SER A 24 -5.04 17.35 14.30
N LEU A 25 -4.30 17.81 13.29
CA LEU A 25 -2.87 18.13 13.39
C LEU A 25 -2.59 19.34 14.28
N GLY A 26 -3.44 20.37 14.22
CA GLY A 26 -3.25 21.61 14.99
C GLY A 26 -3.63 21.52 16.47
N LYS A 27 -4.50 20.59 16.85
CA LYS A 27 -5.05 20.48 18.21
C LYS A 27 -4.28 19.51 19.10
N TRP A 28 -3.63 18.48 18.53
CA TRP A 28 -2.91 17.43 19.28
C TRP A 28 -1.69 16.88 18.51
N PRO A 29 -0.62 17.67 18.31
CA PRO A 29 0.52 17.27 17.48
C PRO A 29 1.23 15.99 17.99
N LEU A 30 1.33 15.81 19.32
CA LEU A 30 1.93 14.62 19.93
C LEU A 30 1.07 13.37 19.72
N LEU A 31 -0.26 13.48 19.89
CA LEU A 31 -1.17 12.37 19.69
C LEU A 31 -1.16 11.91 18.23
N VAL A 32 -1.10 12.83 17.27
CA VAL A 32 -0.98 12.48 15.85
C VAL A 32 0.34 11.77 15.56
N LYS A 33 1.45 12.16 16.22
CA LYS A 33 2.74 11.48 16.08
C LYS A 33 2.68 10.04 16.60
N LEU A 34 2.03 9.82 17.75
CA LEU A 34 1.84 8.49 18.32
C LEU A 34 0.87 7.65 17.47
N ALA A 35 -0.26 8.22 17.06
CA ALA A 35 -1.22 7.57 16.18
C ALA A 35 -0.57 7.12 14.87
N LYS A 36 0.24 7.96 14.23
CA LYS A 36 1.01 7.58 13.03
C LYS A 36 2.01 6.46 13.29
N ARG A 37 2.55 6.32 14.50
CA ARG A 37 3.52 5.28 14.83
C ARG A 37 2.84 3.94 15.15
N PHE A 38 1.71 3.97 15.84
CA PHE A 38 1.04 2.77 16.35
C PHE A 38 -0.10 2.27 15.46
N LEU A 39 -0.80 3.16 14.75
CA LEU A 39 -1.91 2.79 13.85
C LEU A 39 -1.48 2.65 12.38
N SER A 40 -0.20 2.87 12.05
CA SER A 40 0.33 2.63 10.70
C SER A 40 0.64 1.17 10.43
N ALA A 41 0.82 0.36 11.48
CA ALA A 41 1.10 -1.06 11.33
C ALA A 41 -0.19 -1.80 10.95
N PRO A 42 -0.25 -2.48 9.80
CA PRO A 42 -1.29 -3.48 9.56
C PRO A 42 -1.14 -4.62 10.58
N CYS A 43 -2.24 -5.29 10.94
CA CYS A 43 -2.18 -6.47 11.81
C CYS A 43 -1.34 -7.55 11.10
N GLY A 44 -0.17 -7.88 11.68
CA GLY A 44 1.01 -8.36 10.94
C GLY A 44 0.99 -9.79 10.36
N LEU A 45 -0.09 -10.54 10.56
CA LEU A 45 -0.13 -11.96 10.16
C LEU A 45 -0.77 -12.16 8.79
N VAL A 46 -1.90 -11.50 8.54
CA VAL A 46 -2.71 -11.70 7.32
C VAL A 46 -1.95 -11.30 6.06
N GLU A 47 -1.15 -10.25 6.12
CA GLU A 47 -0.35 -9.80 4.97
C GLU A 47 0.83 -10.74 4.69
N SER A 48 1.42 -11.32 5.74
CA SER A 48 2.47 -12.33 5.59
C SER A 48 1.91 -13.62 4.98
N GLU A 49 0.74 -14.09 5.44
CA GLU A 49 0.04 -15.25 4.86
C GLU A 49 -0.33 -15.03 3.40
N ARG A 50 -0.84 -13.84 3.05
CA ARG A 50 -1.13 -13.48 1.66
C ARG A 50 0.13 -13.48 0.80
N LEU A 51 1.23 -12.96 1.31
CA LEU A 51 2.53 -12.94 0.65
C LEU A 51 3.04 -14.37 0.38
N PHE A 52 2.98 -15.27 1.36
CA PHE A 52 3.38 -16.67 1.17
C PHE A 52 2.42 -17.45 0.28
N SER A 53 1.11 -17.17 0.35
CA SER A 53 0.13 -17.77 -0.57
C SER A 53 0.42 -17.37 -2.02
N LYS A 54 0.79 -16.11 -2.25
CA LYS A 54 1.16 -15.59 -3.58
C LYS A 54 2.53 -16.10 -4.03
N ALA A 55 3.44 -16.38 -3.10
CA ALA A 55 4.74 -16.99 -3.38
C ALA A 55 4.63 -18.35 -4.08
N GLY A 56 3.56 -19.11 -3.81
CA GLY A 56 3.26 -20.37 -4.51
C GLY A 56 3.07 -20.21 -6.02
N LEU A 57 2.65 -19.02 -6.49
CA LEU A 57 2.56 -18.72 -7.92
C LEU A 57 3.92 -18.44 -8.56
N ILE A 58 4.93 -18.07 -7.77
CA ILE A 58 6.31 -17.85 -8.22
C ILE A 58 7.06 -19.20 -8.22
N CYS A 59 6.85 -19.99 -7.16
CA CYS A 59 7.39 -21.34 -7.00
C CYS A 59 6.43 -22.37 -7.61
N THR A 60 6.27 -22.34 -8.94
CA THR A 60 5.49 -23.33 -9.68
C THR A 60 6.33 -24.57 -9.98
N ASP A 61 5.70 -25.71 -10.21
CA ASP A 61 6.38 -26.99 -10.51
C ASP A 61 7.33 -26.89 -11.71
N LEU A 62 7.03 -26.01 -12.68
CA LEU A 62 7.87 -25.73 -13.85
C LEU A 62 9.07 -24.83 -13.55
N ARG A 63 9.08 -24.13 -12.41
CA ARG A 63 10.13 -23.18 -11.96
C ARG A 63 10.81 -23.67 -10.67
N ASN A 64 10.88 -24.98 -10.47
CA ASN A 64 11.44 -25.62 -9.27
C ASN A 64 12.97 -25.50 -9.11
N ARG A 65 13.70 -25.05 -10.14
CA ARG A 65 15.17 -24.90 -10.12
C ARG A 65 15.64 -23.50 -9.71
N LEU A 66 14.74 -22.69 -9.15
CA LEU A 66 15.08 -21.35 -8.66
C LEU A 66 15.79 -21.44 -7.32
N SER A 67 16.96 -20.80 -7.19
CA SER A 67 17.64 -20.71 -5.90
C SER A 67 16.81 -19.91 -4.90
N GLU A 68 16.91 -20.25 -3.61
CA GLU A 68 16.17 -19.58 -2.54
C GLU A 68 16.42 -18.06 -2.53
N GLU A 69 17.64 -17.65 -2.81
CA GLU A 69 18.01 -16.23 -2.86
C GLU A 69 17.32 -15.49 -4.01
N ASN A 70 17.20 -16.13 -5.18
CA ASN A 70 16.50 -15.54 -6.33
C ASN A 70 14.98 -15.53 -6.12
N MET A 71 14.45 -16.55 -5.43
CA MET A 71 13.04 -16.57 -5.02
C MET A 71 12.70 -15.38 -4.12
N ARG A 72 13.52 -15.12 -3.09
CA ARG A 72 13.34 -13.96 -2.20
C ARG A 72 13.38 -12.63 -2.97
N LYS A 73 14.30 -12.48 -3.92
CA LYS A 73 14.41 -11.27 -4.77
C LYS A 73 13.16 -11.08 -5.64
N LEU A 74 12.67 -12.13 -6.29
CA LEU A 74 11.45 -12.06 -7.11
C LEU A 74 10.20 -11.77 -6.27
N LEU A 75 10.11 -12.36 -5.08
CA LEU A 75 9.02 -12.12 -4.16
C LEU A 75 9.02 -10.66 -3.67
N PHE A 76 10.19 -10.10 -3.38
CA PHE A 76 10.34 -8.69 -3.05
C PHE A 76 9.91 -7.78 -4.21
N LEU A 77 10.39 -8.05 -5.42
CA LEU A 77 10.05 -7.25 -6.60
C LEU A 77 8.54 -7.32 -6.90
N SER A 78 7.95 -8.52 -6.93
CA SER A 78 6.53 -8.70 -7.24
C SER A 78 5.59 -7.99 -6.24
N SER A 79 6.03 -7.83 -5.00
CA SER A 79 5.25 -7.14 -3.96
C SER A 79 5.42 -5.62 -4.02
N ASN A 80 6.61 -5.13 -4.38
CA ASN A 80 6.93 -3.70 -4.32
C ASN A 80 6.77 -2.97 -5.65
N LEU A 81 6.92 -3.65 -6.81
CA LEU A 81 6.76 -3.05 -8.14
C LEU A 81 5.42 -2.31 -8.32
N PRO A 82 4.26 -2.86 -7.87
CA PRO A 82 2.98 -2.14 -7.95
C PRO A 82 2.90 -0.92 -7.01
N ILE A 83 3.74 -0.84 -5.98
CA ILE A 83 3.77 0.28 -5.03
C ILE A 83 4.55 1.46 -5.62
N VAL A 84 5.54 1.18 -6.45
CA VAL A 84 6.42 2.19 -7.05
C VAL A 84 5.96 2.65 -8.44
N ASP A 85 4.76 2.25 -8.89
CA ASP A 85 4.22 2.54 -10.24
C ASP A 85 5.27 2.34 -11.34
N PHE A 86 6.03 1.23 -11.26
CA PHE A 86 7.07 0.92 -12.23
C PHE A 86 6.44 0.35 -13.51
N GLU A 87 6.46 1.15 -14.59
CA GLU A 87 6.10 0.71 -15.94
C GLU A 87 7.30 0.08 -16.65
N TYR A 88 7.03 -0.97 -17.44
CA TYR A 88 8.03 -1.77 -18.16
C TYR A 88 8.22 -1.29 -19.60
#